data_AF-A0AAD8CDE9-F1
#
_entry.id   AF-A0AAD8CDE9-F1
#
_cell.length_a   1.000
_cell.length_b   1.000
_cell.length_c   1.000
_cell.angle_alpha   90.00
_cell.angle_beta   90.00
_cell.angle_gamma   90.00
#
_symmetry.space_group_name_H-M   'P 1'
#
loop_
_entity.id
_entity.type
_entity.pdbx_description
1 polymer ?
#
loop_
_entity_poly.entity_id
_entity_poly.type
_entity_poly.pdbx_seq_one_letter_code
_entity_poly.pdbx_strand_id
1 'polypeptide(L)'
;MAKLSEHGIRLSCMSPSYLYSNSTSHTWPFSAIAELIDNACDPGVTAKQIWIDVVEIKGNLCLTFTDNGYGMTPSKLHKMLRPLVVSY
;
A
#
# COMPACT_ATOMS: atom_id res chain seq x y z
N MET A 1 3.64 -22.18 -8.42
CA MET A 1 2.81 -22.52 -9.61
C MET A 1 2.29 -21.21 -10.21
N ALA A 2 2.33 -21.06 -11.54
CA ALA A 2 1.76 -19.89 -12.21
C ALA A 2 0.24 -19.89 -12.05
N LYS A 3 -0.34 -18.76 -11.64
CA LYS A 3 -1.79 -18.62 -11.48
C LYS A 3 -2.40 -18.42 -12.88
N LEU A 4 -3.45 -19.17 -13.20
CA LEU A 4 -4.15 -19.07 -14.49
C LEU A 4 -5.34 -18.11 -14.37
N SER A 5 -5.67 -17.43 -15.46
CA SER A 5 -6.93 -16.70 -15.62
C SER A 5 -8.09 -17.67 -15.79
N GLU A 6 -9.33 -17.17 -15.74
CA GLU A 6 -10.54 -17.97 -16.01
C GLU A 6 -10.50 -18.64 -17.40
N HIS A 7 -9.74 -18.08 -18.34
CA HIS A 7 -9.59 -18.58 -19.71
C HIS A 7 -8.35 -19.46 -19.89
N GLY A 8 -7.68 -19.86 -18.80
CA GLY A 8 -6.48 -20.72 -18.84
C GLY A 8 -5.20 -20.00 -19.28
N ILE A 9 -5.22 -18.67 -19.39
CA ILE A 9 -4.04 -17.86 -19.76
C ILE A 9 -3.21 -17.61 -18.51
N ARG A 10 -1.89 -17.74 -18.61
CA ARG A 10 -1.00 -17.47 -17.47
C ARG A 10 -1.06 -16.00 -17.07
N LEU A 11 -1.30 -15.75 -15.79
CA LEU A 11 -1.24 -14.40 -15.23
C LEU A 11 0.23 -13.97 -15.07
N SER A 12 0.49 -12.69 -15.33
CA SER A 12 1.75 -12.08 -14.90
C SER A 12 1.87 -12.20 -13.39
N CYS A 13 2.97 -12.80 -12.94
CA CYS A 13 3.24 -13.06 -11.53
C CYS A 13 4.30 -12.08 -11.03
N MET A 14 4.16 -11.64 -9.78
CA MET A 14 5.12 -10.74 -9.16
C MET A 14 6.03 -11.50 -8.21
N SER A 15 7.34 -11.35 -8.39
CA SER A 15 8.33 -11.82 -7.41
C SER A 15 8.25 -10.98 -6.14
N PRO A 16 8.46 -11.55 -4.94
CA PRO A 16 8.60 -10.76 -3.70
C PRO A 16 9.67 -9.66 -3.80
N SER A 17 10.73 -9.88 -4.59
CA SER A 17 11.80 -8.89 -4.80
C SER A 17 11.30 -7.59 -5.46
N TYR A 18 10.16 -7.63 -6.16
CA TYR A 18 9.59 -6.45 -6.78
C TYR A 18 9.19 -5.38 -5.75
N LEU A 19 8.83 -5.76 -4.52
CA LEU A 19 8.51 -4.79 -3.47
C LEU A 19 9.71 -3.87 -3.18
N TYR A 20 10.92 -4.44 -3.15
CA TYR A 20 12.15 -3.66 -3.01
C TYR A 20 12.39 -2.79 -4.25
N SER A 21 12.33 -3.37 -5.45
CA SER A 21 12.53 -2.60 -6.70
C SER A 21 11.53 -1.44 -6.83
N ASN A 22 10.27 -1.65 -6.46
CA ASN A 22 9.24 -0.63 -6.45
C ASN A 22 9.55 0.48 -5.44
N SER A 23 10.08 0.15 -4.26
CA SER A 23 10.46 1.16 -3.26
C SER A 23 11.57 2.11 -3.73
N THR A 24 12.39 1.70 -4.71
CA THR A 24 13.45 2.56 -5.27
C THR A 24 12.95 3.71 -6.15
N SER A 25 11.64 3.81 -6.41
CA SER A 25 11.02 5.00 -7.02
C SER A 25 11.20 6.25 -6.16
N HIS A 26 11.34 6.08 -4.84
CA HIS A 26 11.54 7.16 -3.88
C HIS A 26 13.03 7.37 -3.62
N THR A 27 13.56 8.50 -4.08
CA THR A 27 14.95 8.90 -3.80
C THR A 27 15.09 9.63 -2.46
N TRP A 28 13.97 10.04 -1.84
CA TRP A 28 13.94 10.73 -0.56
C TRP A 28 12.88 10.14 0.38
N PRO A 29 13.17 9.85 1.65
CA PRO A 29 12.20 9.18 2.54
C PRO A 29 10.88 9.93 2.69
N PHE A 30 10.91 11.28 2.67
CA PHE A 30 9.68 12.05 2.81
C PHE A 30 8.78 11.99 1.58
N SER A 31 9.26 11.60 0.39
CA SER A 31 8.35 11.37 -0.75
C SER A 31 7.50 10.13 -0.53
N ALA A 32 8.05 9.08 0.09
CA ALA A 32 7.27 7.91 0.50
C ALA A 32 6.29 8.23 1.64
N ILE A 33 6.68 9.10 2.57
CA ILE A 33 5.79 9.59 3.64
C ILE A 33 4.63 10.42 3.04
N ALA A 34 4.91 11.25 2.04
CA ALA A 34 3.90 12.06 1.35
C ALA A 34 2.83 11.17 0.69
N GLU A 35 3.20 10.06 0.04
CA GLU A 35 2.21 9.12 -0.54
C GLU A 35 1.23 8.56 0.50
N LEU A 36 1.66 8.34 1.75
CA LEU A 36 0.76 7.89 2.82
C LEU A 36 -0.20 9.01 3.27
N ILE A 37 0.27 10.26 3.28
CA ILE A 37 -0.57 11.42 3.59
C ILE A 37 -1.58 11.67 2.47
N ASP A 38 -1.18 11.53 1.21
CA ASP A 38 -2.04 11.71 0.04
C ASP A 38 -3.22 10.72 0.07
N ASN A 39 -2.96 9.44 0.41
CA ASN A 39 -4.00 8.42 0.57
C ASN A 39 -5.05 8.80 1.64
N ALA A 40 -4.66 9.48 2.73
CA ALA A 40 -5.60 9.93 3.75
C ALA A 40 -6.42 11.14 3.30
N CYS A 41 -5.82 12.00 2.46
CA CYS A 41 -6.45 13.18 1.88
C CYS A 41 -7.38 12.87 0.69
N ASP A 42 -7.30 11.65 0.15
CA ASP A 42 -8.09 11.25 -1.01
C ASP A 42 -9.60 11.48 -0.80
N PRO A 43 -10.34 11.95 -1.82
CA PRO A 43 -11.78 12.20 -1.74
C PRO A 43 -12.62 10.97 -1.34
N GLY A 44 -12.07 9.76 -1.47
CA GLY A 44 -12.72 8.51 -1.05
C GLY A 44 -12.49 8.14 0.42
N VAL A 45 -11.53 8.78 1.10
CA VAL A 45 -11.14 8.54 2.50
C VAL A 45 -11.55 9.72 3.37
N THR A 46 -11.34 10.95 2.88
CA THR A 46 -11.71 12.23 3.50
C THR A 46 -11.34 12.34 4.98
N ALA A 47 -10.13 11.91 5.35
CA ALA A 47 -9.66 12.08 6.71
C ALA A 47 -9.58 13.58 7.04
N LYS A 48 -10.01 13.96 8.24
CA LYS A 48 -9.86 15.34 8.74
C LYS A 48 -8.51 15.54 9.41
N GLN A 49 -7.96 14.47 9.96
CA GLN A 49 -6.71 14.45 10.70
C GLN A 49 -5.95 13.17 10.39
N ILE A 50 -4.63 13.29 10.37
CA ILE A 50 -3.67 12.19 10.33
C ILE A 50 -2.63 12.43 11.43
N TRP A 51 -2.29 11.38 12.17
CA TRP A 51 -1.25 11.38 13.19
C TRP A 51 -0.07 10.54 12.70
N ILE A 52 1.13 11.11 12.83
CA ILE A 52 2.39 10.47 12.46
C ILE A 52 3.26 10.41 13.71
N ASP A 53 3.50 9.20 14.19
CA ASP A 53 4.20 8.96 15.47
C ASP A 53 5.23 7.85 15.33
N VAL A 54 6.24 7.88 16.22
CA VAL A 54 7.18 6.77 16.41
C VAL A 54 6.85 6.09 17.72
N VAL A 55 6.51 4.81 17.66
CA VAL A 55 6.15 4.00 18.83
C VAL A 55 7.01 2.74 18.88
N GLU A 56 7.21 2.19 20.07
CA GLU A 56 7.89 0.90 20.22
C GLU A 56 6.86 -0.23 20.35
N ILE A 57 6.91 -1.19 19.43
CA ILE A 57 6.02 -2.36 19.41
C ILE A 57 6.88 -3.62 19.46
N LYS A 58 6.78 -4.37 20.56
CA LYS A 58 7.53 -5.62 20.78
C LYS A 58 9.05 -5.44 20.59
N GLY A 59 9.61 -4.35 21.11
CA GLY A 59 11.04 -4.04 21.01
C GLY A 59 11.47 -3.40 19.68
N ASN A 60 10.55 -3.10 18.76
CA ASN A 60 10.87 -2.50 17.46
C ASN A 60 10.30 -1.08 17.38
N LEU A 61 11.14 -0.12 16.99
CA LEU A 61 10.68 1.22 16.63
C LEU A 61 9.85 1.15 15.33
N CYS A 62 8.64 1.69 15.40
CA CYS A 62 7.64 1.63 14.34
C CYS A 62 7.17 3.06 14.04
N LEU A 63 7.28 3.47 12.78
CA LEU A 63 6.62 4.67 12.28
C LEU A 63 5.15 4.34 12.01
N THR A 64 4.24 5.10 12.61
CA THR A 64 2.80 4.88 12.52
C THR A 64 2.12 6.02 11.80
N PHE A 65 1.12 5.67 10.99
CA PHE A 65 0.24 6.59 10.28
C PHE A 65 -1.18 6.19 10.65
N THR A 66 -1.89 7.08 11.33
CA THR A 66 -3.27 6.83 11.74
C THR A 66 -4.12 7.99 11.25
N ASP A 67 -5.16 7.71 10.49
CA ASP A 67 -6.13 8.71 10.05
C ASP A 67 -7.53 8.41 10.60
N ASN A 68 -8.41 9.40 10.56
CA ASN A 68 -9.81 9.28 10.98
C ASN A 68 -10.80 9.29 9.80
N GLY A 69 -10.36 8.85 8.62
CA GLY A 69 -11.18 8.76 7.42
C GLY A 69 -12.17 7.60 7.43
N TYR A 70 -12.78 7.32 6.28
CA TYR A 70 -13.82 6.30 6.12
C TYR A 70 -13.32 4.85 6.25
N GLY A 71 -12.01 4.62 6.28
CA GLY A 71 -11.42 3.29 6.31
C GLY A 71 -11.73 2.46 5.05
N MET A 72 -11.58 1.14 5.16
CA MET A 72 -11.74 0.21 4.04
C MET A 72 -12.53 -1.04 4.44
N THR A 73 -13.35 -1.53 3.50
CA THR A 73 -13.88 -2.90 3.59
C THR A 73 -12.77 -3.92 3.27
N PRO A 74 -12.93 -5.20 3.65
CA PRO A 74 -11.92 -6.23 3.34
C PRO A 74 -11.56 -6.34 1.86
N SER A 75 -12.54 -6.14 0.97
CA SER A 75 -12.31 -6.14 -0.48
C SER A 75 -11.46 -4.95 -0.94
N LYS A 76 -11.70 -3.74 -0.39
CA LYS A 76 -10.90 -2.55 -0.68
C LYS A 76 -9.47 -2.70 -0.15
N LEU A 77 -9.30 -3.25 1.06
CA LEU A 77 -7.99 -3.52 1.63
C LEU A 77 -7.19 -4.52 0.79
N HIS A 78 -7.82 -5.61 0.33
CA HIS A 78 -7.16 -6.54 -0.59
C HIS A 78 -6.73 -5.83 -1.89
N LYS A 79 -7.50 -4.88 -2.40
CA LYS A 79 -7.12 -4.10 -3.60
C LYS A 79 -5.94 -3.18 -3.31
N MET A 80 -5.91 -2.52 -2.15
CA MET A 80 -4.77 -1.68 -1.72
C MET A 80 -3.47 -2.47 -1.63
N LEU A 81 -3.51 -3.69 -1.06
CA LEU A 81 -2.34 -4.56 -0.93
C LEU A 81 -1.98 -5.33 -2.19
N ARG A 82 -2.85 -5.31 -3.21
CA ARG A 82 -2.59 -6.01 -4.48
C ARG A 82 -1.67 -5.12 -5.32
N PRO A 83 -0.47 -5.57 -5.67
CA PRO A 83 0.34 -4.83 -6.62
C PRO A 83 -0.39 -4.74 -7.96
N LEU A 84 -0.36 -3.57 -8.60
CA LEU A 84 -1.05 -3.32 -9.87
C LEU A 84 -0.59 -4.34 -10.92
N VAL A 85 -1.46 -5.32 -11.22
CA VAL A 85 -1.27 -6.22 -12.35
C VAL A 85 -2.09 -5.63 -13.48
N VAL A 86 -1.43 -4.96 -14.43
CA VAL A 86 -2.05 -4.58 -15.69
C VAL A 86 -2.42 -5.88 -16.41
N SER A 87 -3.72 -6.18 -16.43
CA SER A 87 -4.26 -7.28 -17.24
C SER A 87 -4.70 -6.66 -18.55
N TYR A 88 -4.07 -7.08 -19.66
CA TYR A 88 -4.54 -6.78 -21.01
C TYR A 88 -5.75 -7.64 -21.37
#